data_AF-A0A9X9X296-F1
#
_entry.id   AF-A0A9X9X296-F1
#
_cell.length_a   1.000
_cell.length_b   1.000
_cell.length_c   1.000
_cell.angle_alpha   90.00
_cell.angle_beta   90.00
_cell.angle_gamma   90.00
#
_symmetry.space_group_name_H-M   'P 1'
#
loop_
_entity.id
_entity.type
_entity.pdbx_description
1 polymer ?
#
loop_
_entity_poly.entity_id
_entity_poly.type
_entity_poly.pdbx_seq_one_letter_code
_entity_poly.pdbx_strand_id
1 'polypeptide(L)'
;RAMRAAAPDRAGLHAAGATAALALGVAMVLREQWLTLAVALFLPPLAMIARQTGLEALRRVAFAVATVVLVRLVLNRFVLGYDWGPTPVLNGLLLAYGVPAACFWWAARIFLRMRDGIVVRLLECGAALFAVLLVLLEIRHAVQGGVMDAARWDFLEAGLQATALLGCAWAALLAHRRSGREAMLWAARAAGMGGVLLGLILLVANPWRMNEEIGPVPLWNALLPAYGLPALLAALAVARAPETRTPPGAAQLLGGFTLVSAFAWVTLEVRRGFHPVKFGAAPVEEAEMYAYSGAWLLLGAALLAIGIRSGRKEVRLAALAVIALATLKVFLLDMEALVGLWRVLSFLGLGLALIALGAIYRRFVMVRPVTPAGGAAPPA
;
A
#
# COMPACT_ATOMS: atom_id res chain seq x y z
N ARG A 1 -20.28 -54.47 -3.45
CA ARG A 1 -19.22 -53.44 -3.30
C ARG A 1 -19.74 -52.01 -3.54
N ALA A 2 -20.63 -51.76 -4.52
CA ALA A 2 -21.22 -50.44 -4.77
C ALA A 2 -22.00 -49.81 -3.58
N MET A 3 -22.72 -50.60 -2.78
CA MET A 3 -23.47 -50.08 -1.62
C MET A 3 -22.60 -49.58 -0.45
N ARG A 4 -21.35 -50.09 -0.30
CA ARG A 4 -20.43 -49.60 0.75
C ARG A 4 -19.72 -48.30 0.36
N ALA A 5 -19.57 -48.03 -0.94
CA ALA A 5 -19.00 -46.77 -1.43
C ALA A 5 -19.98 -45.59 -1.30
N ALA A 6 -21.31 -45.82 -1.35
CA ALA A 6 -22.34 -44.78 -1.23
C ALA A 6 -22.66 -44.35 0.21
N ALA A 7 -22.25 -45.13 1.22
CA ALA A 7 -22.48 -44.83 2.63
C ALA A 7 -21.71 -43.58 3.14
N PRO A 8 -20.40 -43.40 2.87
CA PRO A 8 -19.68 -42.18 3.26
C PRO A 8 -20.23 -40.93 2.56
N ASP A 9 -20.70 -41.04 1.32
CA ASP A 9 -21.29 -39.92 0.57
C ASP A 9 -22.59 -39.41 1.22
N ARG A 10 -23.47 -40.33 1.61
CA ARG A 10 -24.73 -39.98 2.29
C ARG A 10 -24.47 -39.39 3.68
N ALA A 11 -23.55 -39.98 4.45
CA ALA A 11 -23.16 -39.43 5.74
C ALA A 11 -22.54 -38.02 5.61
N GLY A 12 -21.77 -37.77 4.56
CA GLY A 12 -21.21 -36.46 4.24
C GLY A 12 -22.25 -35.40 3.93
N LEU A 13 -23.26 -35.75 3.13
CA LEU A 13 -24.38 -34.85 2.83
C LEU A 13 -25.20 -34.52 4.08
N HIS A 14 -25.49 -35.51 4.93
CA HIS A 14 -26.20 -35.27 6.20
C HIS A 14 -25.38 -34.43 7.18
N ALA A 15 -24.07 -34.68 7.29
CA ALA A 15 -23.18 -33.89 8.14
C ALA A 15 -23.08 -32.43 7.66
N ALA A 16 -22.99 -32.21 6.35
CA ALA A 16 -23.00 -30.87 5.75
C ALA A 16 -24.35 -30.16 5.97
N GLY A 17 -25.47 -30.88 5.82
CA GLY A 17 -26.80 -30.37 6.11
C GLY A 17 -26.98 -30.01 7.59
N ALA A 18 -26.51 -30.85 8.51
CA ALA A 18 -26.56 -30.59 9.95
C ALA A 18 -25.72 -29.37 10.35
N THR A 19 -24.51 -29.23 9.80
CA THR A 19 -23.68 -28.04 10.05
C THR A 19 -24.30 -26.79 9.42
N ALA A 20 -24.98 -26.89 8.27
CA ALA A 20 -25.67 -25.76 7.64
C ALA A 20 -26.89 -25.33 8.47
N ALA A 21 -27.65 -26.29 8.99
CA ALA A 21 -28.77 -26.03 9.89
C ALA A 21 -28.30 -25.41 11.21
N LEU A 22 -27.18 -25.86 11.76
CA LEU A 22 -26.58 -25.27 12.97
C LEU A 22 -26.10 -23.84 12.69
N ALA A 23 -25.42 -23.61 11.57
CA ALA A 23 -25.01 -22.26 11.16
C ALA A 23 -26.22 -21.33 10.97
N LEU A 24 -27.30 -21.83 10.35
CA LEU A 24 -28.55 -21.09 10.19
C LEU A 24 -29.22 -20.79 11.54
N GLY A 25 -29.24 -21.76 12.47
CA GLY A 25 -29.78 -21.57 13.81
C GLY A 25 -28.99 -20.53 14.60
N VAL A 26 -27.66 -20.60 14.57
CA VAL A 26 -26.76 -19.59 15.15
C VAL A 26 -27.02 -18.22 14.50
N ALA A 27 -27.15 -18.17 13.18
CA ALA A 27 -27.47 -16.96 12.42
C ALA A 27 -28.83 -16.37 12.82
N MET A 28 -29.86 -17.18 13.04
CA MET A 28 -31.19 -16.72 13.49
C MET A 28 -31.19 -16.16 14.92
N VAL A 29 -30.32 -16.68 15.80
CA VAL A 29 -30.18 -16.18 17.19
C VAL A 29 -29.39 -14.87 17.21
N LEU A 30 -28.41 -14.73 16.34
CA LEU A 30 -27.51 -13.58 16.26
C LEU A 30 -28.12 -12.44 15.41
N ARG A 31 -28.56 -11.36 16.05
CA ARG A 31 -29.15 -10.19 15.36
C ARG A 31 -28.11 -9.34 14.61
N GLU A 32 -28.56 -8.70 13.53
CA GLU A 32 -27.88 -7.62 12.78
C GLU A 32 -26.46 -7.93 12.27
N GLN A 33 -25.42 -7.50 13.00
CA GLN A 33 -24.02 -7.49 12.56
C GLN A 33 -23.36 -8.88 12.53
N TRP A 34 -23.92 -9.85 13.23
CA TRP A 34 -23.31 -11.16 13.47
C TRP A 34 -23.73 -12.25 12.48
N LEU A 35 -24.78 -12.00 11.69
CA LEU A 35 -25.33 -12.99 10.77
C LEU A 35 -24.27 -13.45 9.74
N THR A 36 -23.41 -12.54 9.27
CA THR A 36 -22.40 -12.89 8.27
C THR A 36 -21.21 -13.63 8.87
N LEU A 37 -20.92 -13.38 10.16
CA LEU A 37 -19.94 -14.13 10.94
C LEU A 37 -20.38 -15.59 11.13
N ALA A 38 -21.66 -15.82 11.44
CA ALA A 38 -22.24 -17.16 11.57
C ALA A 38 -22.11 -17.96 10.26
N VAL A 39 -22.38 -17.32 9.11
CA VAL A 39 -22.24 -17.97 7.80
C VAL A 39 -20.78 -18.24 7.45
N ALA A 40 -19.84 -17.35 7.81
CA ALA A 40 -18.42 -17.58 7.57
C ALA A 40 -17.86 -18.77 8.38
N LEU A 41 -18.35 -18.96 9.61
CA LEU A 41 -17.96 -20.08 10.49
C LEU A 41 -18.31 -21.46 9.92
N PHE A 42 -19.22 -21.51 8.94
CA PHE A 42 -19.59 -22.75 8.26
C PHE A 42 -18.50 -23.25 7.29
N LEU A 43 -17.61 -22.38 6.80
CA LEU A 43 -16.62 -22.75 5.78
C LEU A 43 -15.59 -23.78 6.26
N PRO A 44 -14.96 -23.67 7.46
CA PRO A 44 -14.01 -24.67 7.93
C PRO A 44 -14.63 -26.07 8.17
N PRO A 45 -15.78 -26.21 8.87
CA PRO A 45 -16.46 -27.51 9.02
C PRO A 45 -16.81 -28.14 7.67
N LEU A 46 -17.34 -27.35 6.73
CA LEU A 46 -17.66 -27.84 5.39
C LEU A 46 -16.42 -28.36 4.67
N ALA A 47 -15.28 -27.68 4.80
CA ALA A 47 -14.00 -28.13 4.25
C ALA A 47 -13.52 -29.44 4.89
N MET A 48 -13.69 -29.60 6.21
CA MET A 48 -13.33 -30.83 6.92
C MET A 48 -14.17 -32.03 6.46
N ILE A 49 -15.49 -31.85 6.35
CA ILE A 49 -16.41 -32.89 5.87
C ILE A 49 -16.08 -33.26 4.42
N ALA A 50 -15.82 -32.27 3.56
CA ALA A 50 -15.41 -32.50 2.18
C ALA A 50 -14.12 -33.34 2.10
N ARG A 51 -13.14 -33.07 2.99
CA ARG A 51 -11.88 -33.84 3.05
C ARG A 51 -12.08 -35.29 3.47
N GLN A 52 -13.00 -35.55 4.40
CA GLN A 52 -13.26 -36.90 4.89
C GLN A 52 -14.10 -37.73 3.91
N THR A 53 -15.00 -37.07 3.17
CA THR A 53 -15.98 -37.75 2.30
C THR A 53 -15.53 -37.83 0.85
N GLY A 54 -14.62 -36.96 0.40
CA GLY A 54 -14.16 -36.90 -0.99
C GLY A 54 -15.17 -36.26 -1.96
N LEU A 55 -16.30 -35.77 -1.46
CA LEU A 55 -17.38 -35.21 -2.27
C LEU A 55 -17.00 -33.85 -2.89
N GLU A 56 -16.86 -33.81 -4.22
CA GLU A 56 -16.61 -32.55 -4.95
C GLU A 56 -17.78 -31.55 -4.86
N ALA A 57 -19.01 -32.03 -4.66
CA ALA A 57 -20.19 -31.18 -4.52
C ALA A 57 -20.05 -30.17 -3.38
N LEU A 58 -19.42 -30.55 -2.26
CA LEU A 58 -19.20 -29.66 -1.11
C LEU A 58 -18.28 -28.49 -1.45
N ARG A 59 -17.38 -28.62 -2.45
CA ARG A 59 -16.55 -27.50 -2.92
C ARG A 59 -17.39 -26.44 -3.63
N ARG A 60 -18.43 -26.84 -4.37
CA ARG A 60 -19.36 -25.90 -5.03
C ARG A 60 -20.22 -25.18 -3.99
N VAL A 61 -20.66 -25.91 -2.95
CA VAL A 61 -21.36 -25.30 -1.80
C VAL A 61 -20.44 -24.30 -1.10
N ALA A 62 -19.19 -24.66 -0.83
CA ALA A 62 -18.21 -23.76 -0.21
C ALA A 62 -17.97 -22.49 -1.04
N PHE A 63 -17.91 -22.62 -2.38
CA PHE A 63 -17.81 -21.49 -3.29
C PHE A 63 -19.03 -20.56 -3.19
N ALA A 64 -20.24 -21.12 -3.19
CA ALA A 64 -21.47 -20.33 -3.05
C ALA A 64 -21.52 -19.60 -1.69
N VAL A 65 -21.24 -20.30 -0.59
CA VAL A 65 -21.20 -19.72 0.75
C VAL A 65 -20.15 -18.61 0.85
N ALA A 66 -18.93 -18.86 0.37
CA ALA A 66 -17.86 -17.86 0.38
C ALA A 66 -18.25 -16.62 -0.44
N THR A 67 -18.89 -16.80 -1.59
CA THR A 67 -19.37 -15.69 -2.43
C THR A 67 -20.43 -14.87 -1.71
N VAL A 68 -21.42 -15.52 -1.07
CA VAL A 68 -22.45 -14.83 -0.29
C VAL A 68 -21.84 -14.02 0.85
N VAL A 69 -20.88 -14.59 1.59
CA VAL A 69 -20.19 -13.90 2.69
C VAL A 69 -19.40 -12.70 2.16
N LEU A 70 -18.69 -12.84 1.05
CA LEU A 70 -17.93 -11.75 0.42
C LEU A 70 -18.83 -10.61 -0.02
N VAL A 71 -19.85 -10.90 -0.83
CA VAL A 71 -20.81 -9.90 -1.31
C VAL A 71 -21.44 -9.18 -0.13
N ARG A 72 -21.86 -9.93 0.89
CA ARG A 72 -22.57 -9.34 2.02
C ARG A 72 -21.70 -8.45 2.89
N LEU A 73 -20.48 -8.87 3.26
CA LEU A 73 -19.60 -8.06 4.11
C LEU A 73 -19.00 -6.86 3.38
N VAL A 74 -18.70 -7.00 2.09
CA VAL A 74 -18.11 -5.92 1.28
C VAL A 74 -19.15 -4.85 0.93
N LEU A 75 -20.39 -5.25 0.63
CA LEU A 75 -21.47 -4.31 0.29
C LEU A 75 -22.26 -3.83 1.51
N ASN A 76 -21.85 -4.18 2.73
CA ASN A 76 -22.55 -3.76 3.94
C ASN A 76 -22.31 -2.27 4.24
N ARG A 77 -23.12 -1.40 3.65
CA ARG A 77 -23.10 0.05 3.91
C ARG A 77 -23.41 0.42 5.37
N PHE A 78 -24.07 -0.45 6.13
CA PHE A 78 -24.47 -0.18 7.51
C PHE A 78 -23.33 -0.41 8.51
N VAL A 79 -22.16 -0.89 8.06
CA VAL A 79 -21.01 -1.16 8.94
C VAL A 79 -20.58 0.06 9.76
N LEU A 80 -20.75 1.26 9.20
CA LEU A 80 -20.38 2.53 9.83
C LEU A 80 -21.35 2.98 10.92
N GLY A 81 -22.60 2.51 10.88
CA GLY A 81 -23.65 2.89 11.83
C GLY A 81 -23.80 1.93 13.01
N TYR A 82 -23.05 0.84 13.07
CA TYR A 82 -23.07 -0.08 14.20
C TYR A 82 -22.19 0.41 15.35
N ASP A 83 -22.60 0.08 16.58
CA ASP A 83 -21.77 0.28 17.77
C ASP A 83 -20.83 -0.92 17.96
N TRP A 84 -19.54 -0.66 17.75
CA TRP A 84 -18.49 -1.67 17.86
C TRP A 84 -17.81 -1.69 19.23
N GLY A 85 -18.23 -0.80 20.13
CA GLY A 85 -17.62 -0.59 21.43
C GLY A 85 -16.47 0.44 21.41
N PRO A 86 -16.06 0.93 22.59
CA PRO A 86 -15.11 2.03 22.71
C PRO A 86 -13.62 1.61 22.68
N THR A 87 -13.33 0.33 22.84
CA THR A 87 -11.95 -0.18 22.95
C THR A 87 -11.28 -0.28 21.58
N PRO A 88 -10.11 0.35 21.34
CA PRO A 88 -9.39 0.19 20.08
C PRO A 88 -8.85 -1.24 19.94
N VAL A 89 -8.87 -1.80 18.73
CA VAL A 89 -8.37 -3.14 18.35
C VAL A 89 -9.15 -4.33 18.94
N LEU A 90 -9.51 -4.31 20.21
CA LEU A 90 -10.33 -5.33 20.87
C LEU A 90 -11.80 -4.91 20.88
N ASN A 91 -12.38 -4.76 19.69
CA ASN A 91 -13.76 -4.33 19.47
C ASN A 91 -14.56 -5.41 18.70
N GLY A 92 -15.82 -5.14 18.41
CA GLY A 92 -16.64 -6.03 17.59
C GLY A 92 -16.17 -6.14 16.13
N LEU A 93 -15.39 -5.19 15.60
CA LEU A 93 -14.84 -5.26 14.22
C LEU A 93 -13.83 -6.39 14.07
N LEU A 94 -12.96 -6.58 15.06
CA LEU A 94 -12.03 -7.70 15.11
C LEU A 94 -12.76 -9.03 14.98
N LEU A 95 -13.91 -9.18 15.65
CA LEU A 95 -14.73 -10.37 15.50
C LEU A 95 -15.39 -10.39 14.12
N ALA A 96 -16.07 -9.33 13.72
CA ALA A 96 -16.87 -9.25 12.50
C ALA A 96 -16.07 -9.46 11.20
N TYR A 97 -14.81 -9.02 11.13
CA TYR A 97 -13.95 -9.18 9.95
C TYR A 97 -12.78 -10.16 10.18
N GLY A 98 -12.22 -10.22 11.39
CA GLY A 98 -11.11 -11.12 11.72
C GLY A 98 -11.52 -12.60 11.77
N VAL A 99 -12.71 -12.92 12.33
CA VAL A 99 -13.21 -14.31 12.34
C VAL A 99 -13.49 -14.81 10.92
N PRO A 100 -14.19 -14.07 10.04
CA PRO A 100 -14.32 -14.46 8.63
C PRO A 100 -12.99 -14.59 7.90
N ALA A 101 -12.03 -13.68 8.13
CA ALA A 101 -10.69 -13.80 7.53
C ALA A 101 -10.00 -15.11 7.93
N ALA A 102 -10.04 -15.47 9.22
CA ALA A 102 -9.48 -16.71 9.75
C ALA A 102 -10.21 -17.94 9.20
N CYS A 103 -11.54 -17.91 9.13
CA CYS A 103 -12.36 -19.01 8.59
C CYS A 103 -12.06 -19.25 7.11
N PHE A 104 -11.96 -18.19 6.30
CA PHE A 104 -11.60 -18.28 4.88
C PHE A 104 -10.20 -18.85 4.71
N TRP A 105 -9.23 -18.36 5.46
CA TRP A 105 -7.86 -18.86 5.41
C TRP A 105 -7.79 -20.33 5.81
N TRP A 106 -8.44 -20.73 6.90
CA TRP A 106 -8.43 -22.11 7.39
C TRP A 106 -9.10 -23.06 6.39
N ALA A 107 -10.28 -22.68 5.89
CA ALA A 107 -10.98 -23.45 4.85
C ALA A 107 -10.11 -23.60 3.60
N ALA A 108 -9.43 -22.54 3.16
CA ALA A 108 -8.49 -22.59 2.03
C ALA A 108 -7.38 -23.63 2.26
N ARG A 109 -6.77 -23.66 3.46
CA ARG A 109 -5.72 -24.63 3.80
C ARG A 109 -6.21 -26.07 3.77
N ILE A 110 -7.47 -26.32 4.15
CA ILE A 110 -8.06 -27.66 4.10
C ILE A 110 -8.37 -28.06 2.65
N PHE A 111 -9.00 -27.19 1.87
CA PHE A 111 -9.32 -27.46 0.46
C PHE A 111 -8.07 -27.64 -0.41
N LEU A 112 -6.98 -26.94 -0.08
CA LEU A 112 -5.69 -27.06 -0.76
C LEU A 112 -5.08 -28.47 -0.63
N ARG A 113 -5.31 -29.16 0.50
CA ARG A 113 -4.84 -30.55 0.70
C ARG A 113 -5.55 -31.56 -0.21
N MET A 114 -6.71 -31.20 -0.76
CA MET A 114 -7.45 -32.05 -1.70
C MET A 114 -7.14 -31.69 -3.15
N ARG A 115 -7.39 -30.43 -3.53
CA ARG A 115 -7.19 -29.94 -4.89
C ARG A 115 -7.06 -28.42 -4.90
N ASP A 116 -6.03 -27.94 -5.57
CA ASP A 116 -5.92 -26.52 -5.90
C ASP A 116 -6.97 -26.11 -6.96
N GLY A 117 -7.40 -24.86 -6.96
CA GLY A 117 -8.37 -24.37 -7.93
C GLY A 117 -9.09 -23.10 -7.51
N ILE A 118 -10.17 -22.77 -8.23
CA ILE A 118 -10.88 -21.50 -8.06
C ILE A 118 -11.43 -21.28 -6.65
N VAL A 119 -11.89 -22.34 -5.97
CA VAL A 119 -12.41 -22.26 -4.60
C VAL A 119 -11.33 -21.85 -3.61
N VAL A 120 -10.12 -22.43 -3.72
CA VAL A 120 -8.99 -22.08 -2.85
C VAL A 120 -8.57 -20.64 -3.10
N ARG A 121 -8.47 -20.22 -4.38
CA ARG A 121 -8.13 -18.84 -4.74
C ARG A 121 -9.16 -17.83 -4.24
N LEU A 122 -10.46 -18.13 -4.35
CA LEU A 122 -11.53 -17.29 -3.82
C LEU A 122 -11.40 -17.12 -2.30
N LEU A 123 -11.15 -18.22 -1.58
CA LEU A 123 -10.99 -18.21 -0.13
C LEU A 123 -9.73 -17.45 0.31
N GLU A 124 -8.60 -17.63 -0.39
CA GLU A 124 -7.36 -16.90 -0.12
C GLU A 124 -7.51 -15.40 -0.38
N CYS A 125 -8.11 -15.02 -1.52
CA CYS A 125 -8.41 -13.62 -1.83
C CYS A 125 -9.39 -13.01 -0.82
N GLY A 126 -10.43 -13.76 -0.44
CA GLY A 126 -11.40 -13.31 0.55
C GLY A 126 -10.80 -13.11 1.94
N ALA A 127 -9.92 -14.02 2.38
CA ALA A 127 -9.18 -13.86 3.62
C ALA A 127 -8.30 -12.60 3.60
N ALA A 128 -7.58 -12.37 2.50
CA ALA A 128 -6.76 -11.17 2.35
C ALA A 128 -7.61 -9.88 2.32
N LEU A 129 -8.75 -9.90 1.62
CA LEU A 129 -9.68 -8.77 1.56
C LEU A 129 -10.23 -8.42 2.94
N PHE A 130 -10.72 -9.40 3.70
CA PHE A 130 -11.22 -9.15 5.05
C PHE A 130 -10.12 -8.67 6.01
N ALA A 131 -8.89 -9.16 5.86
CA ALA A 131 -7.76 -8.65 6.63
C ALA A 131 -7.45 -7.18 6.29
N VAL A 132 -7.50 -6.79 5.01
CA VAL A 132 -7.32 -5.39 4.59
C VAL A 132 -8.46 -4.52 5.12
N LEU A 133 -9.71 -4.93 4.93
CA LEU A 133 -10.88 -4.18 5.39
C LEU A 133 -10.86 -4.00 6.91
N LEU A 134 -10.49 -5.04 7.66
CA LEU A 134 -10.31 -4.94 9.10
C LEU A 134 -9.32 -3.83 9.47
N VAL A 135 -8.13 -3.79 8.86
CA VAL A 135 -7.15 -2.74 9.15
C VAL A 135 -7.69 -1.35 8.83
N LEU A 136 -8.39 -1.17 7.71
CA LEU A 136 -8.93 0.14 7.33
C LEU A 136 -10.06 0.60 8.27
N LEU A 137 -10.94 -0.32 8.67
CA LEU A 137 -12.03 -0.04 9.60
C LEU A 137 -11.50 0.20 11.02
N GLU A 138 -10.46 -0.51 11.46
CA GLU A 138 -9.79 -0.24 12.74
C GLU A 138 -9.14 1.13 12.76
N ILE A 139 -8.50 1.57 11.67
CA ILE A 139 -7.95 2.93 11.56
C ILE A 139 -9.08 3.96 11.69
N ARG A 140 -10.19 3.74 10.98
CA ARG A 140 -11.36 4.61 11.05
C ARG A 140 -11.92 4.69 12.47
N HIS A 141 -12.17 3.54 13.09
CA HIS A 141 -12.65 3.42 14.48
C HIS A 141 -11.71 4.11 15.48
N ALA A 142 -10.39 3.89 15.36
CA ALA A 142 -9.40 4.48 16.24
C ALA A 142 -9.28 6.00 16.10
N VAL A 143 -9.31 6.53 14.87
CA VAL A 143 -9.19 7.98 14.61
C VAL A 143 -10.44 8.73 15.04
N GLN A 144 -11.63 8.16 14.87
CA GLN A 144 -12.90 8.80 15.27
C GLN A 144 -13.35 8.48 16.70
N GLY A 145 -12.51 7.82 17.50
CA GLY A 145 -12.85 7.51 18.90
C GLY A 145 -14.07 6.59 19.05
N GLY A 146 -14.28 5.69 18.10
CA GLY A 146 -15.35 4.69 18.12
C GLY A 146 -16.61 5.05 17.33
N VAL A 147 -16.82 6.31 16.95
CA VAL A 147 -18.01 6.74 16.17
C VAL A 147 -17.68 6.79 14.68
N MET A 148 -17.97 5.70 13.96
CA MET A 148 -17.59 5.56 12.55
C MET A 148 -18.52 6.26 11.54
N ASP A 149 -19.69 6.74 11.97
CA ASP A 149 -20.66 7.44 11.10
C ASP A 149 -20.34 8.94 10.93
N ALA A 150 -19.18 9.38 11.39
CA ALA A 150 -18.73 10.75 11.19
C ALA A 150 -18.61 11.06 9.68
N ALA A 151 -19.32 12.10 9.23
CA ALA A 151 -19.32 12.55 7.83
C ALA A 151 -17.96 13.09 7.36
N ARG A 152 -17.01 13.31 8.28
CA ARG A 152 -15.72 13.92 7.99
C ARG A 152 -14.66 12.83 7.77
N TRP A 153 -13.92 12.97 6.68
CA TRP A 153 -12.77 12.13 6.36
C TRP A 153 -11.51 12.98 6.52
N ASP A 154 -10.84 12.83 7.66
CA ASP A 154 -9.71 13.69 8.03
C ASP A 154 -8.44 13.32 7.26
N PHE A 155 -7.57 14.31 6.99
CA PHE A 155 -6.30 14.07 6.28
C PHE A 155 -5.41 13.01 6.96
N LEU A 156 -5.38 12.98 8.30
CA LEU A 156 -4.64 11.95 9.04
C LEU A 156 -5.20 10.54 8.79
N GLU A 157 -6.52 10.38 8.80
CA GLU A 157 -7.18 9.10 8.53
C GLU A 157 -6.84 8.61 7.12
N ALA A 158 -6.98 9.48 6.13
CA ALA A 158 -6.68 9.15 4.74
C ALA A 158 -5.18 8.80 4.54
N GLY A 159 -4.26 9.51 5.21
CA GLY A 159 -2.84 9.17 5.20
C GLY A 159 -2.54 7.82 5.83
N LEU A 160 -3.14 7.52 6.99
CA LEU A 160 -3.00 6.22 7.65
C LEU A 160 -3.56 5.08 6.79
N GLN A 161 -4.71 5.29 6.13
CA GLN A 161 -5.30 4.32 5.21
C GLN A 161 -4.41 4.08 3.98
N ALA A 162 -3.80 5.12 3.40
CA ALA A 162 -2.87 4.97 2.28
C ALA A 162 -1.62 4.15 2.67
N THR A 163 -1.03 4.47 3.82
CA THR A 163 0.08 3.72 4.39
C THR A 163 -0.30 2.28 4.69
N ALA A 164 -1.48 2.05 5.29
CA ALA A 164 -1.97 0.72 5.63
C ALA A 164 -2.18 -0.14 4.39
N LEU A 165 -2.75 0.42 3.32
CA LEU A 165 -2.91 -0.28 2.04
C LEU A 165 -1.57 -0.72 1.45
N LEU A 166 -0.57 0.16 1.45
CA LEU A 166 0.79 -0.18 1.01
C LEU A 166 1.48 -1.18 1.95
N GLY A 167 1.23 -1.10 3.26
CA GLY A 167 1.72 -2.05 4.25
C GLY A 167 1.11 -3.45 4.07
N CYS A 168 -0.20 -3.52 3.84
CA CYS A 168 -0.91 -4.75 3.48
C CYS A 168 -0.40 -5.31 2.15
N ALA A 169 -0.15 -4.46 1.16
CA ALA A 169 0.42 -4.86 -0.13
C ALA A 169 1.80 -5.51 0.06
N TRP A 170 2.65 -4.91 0.89
CA TRP A 170 3.96 -5.44 1.24
C TRP A 170 3.85 -6.77 1.99
N ALA A 171 2.96 -6.87 2.98
CA ALA A 171 2.73 -8.11 3.73
C ALA A 171 2.23 -9.24 2.82
N ALA A 172 1.30 -8.94 1.91
CA ALA A 172 0.80 -9.89 0.91
C ALA A 172 1.90 -10.32 -0.07
N LEU A 173 2.81 -9.41 -0.45
CA LEU A 173 3.98 -9.74 -1.27
C LEU A 173 4.96 -10.68 -0.56
N LEU A 174 5.20 -10.46 0.74
CA LEU A 174 6.01 -11.37 1.56
C LEU A 174 5.33 -12.73 1.71
N ALA A 175 4.01 -12.76 1.92
CA ALA A 175 3.24 -13.99 1.96
C ALA A 175 3.29 -14.74 0.62
N HIS A 176 3.23 -14.03 -0.52
CA HIS A 176 3.41 -14.61 -1.84
C HIS A 176 4.79 -15.24 -2.00
N ARG A 177 5.87 -14.58 -1.55
CA ARG A 177 7.24 -15.13 -1.62
C ARG A 177 7.41 -16.41 -0.81
N ARG A 178 6.75 -16.51 0.34
CA ARG A 178 6.80 -17.70 1.20
C ARG A 178 5.95 -18.85 0.67
N SER A 179 4.79 -18.54 0.09
CA SER A 179 3.78 -19.54 -0.27
C SER A 179 3.73 -19.88 -1.76
N GLY A 180 4.29 -19.04 -2.64
CA GLY A 180 4.17 -19.15 -4.09
C GLY A 180 2.75 -18.95 -4.64
N ARG A 181 1.79 -18.49 -3.82
CA ARG A 181 0.36 -18.40 -4.19
C ARG A 181 0.03 -17.17 -5.01
N GLU A 182 -0.58 -17.34 -6.18
CA GLU A 182 -1.00 -16.23 -7.04
C GLU A 182 -2.04 -15.31 -6.40
N ALA A 183 -2.93 -15.85 -5.57
CA ALA A 183 -3.94 -15.06 -4.85
C ALA A 183 -3.30 -13.94 -4.00
N MET A 184 -2.19 -14.24 -3.34
CA MET A 184 -1.45 -13.25 -2.53
C MET A 184 -0.78 -12.18 -3.40
N LEU A 185 -0.37 -12.51 -4.63
CA LEU A 185 0.15 -11.52 -5.58
C LEU A 185 -0.95 -10.57 -6.04
N TRP A 186 -2.14 -11.09 -6.34
CA TRP A 186 -3.30 -10.26 -6.69
C TRP A 186 -3.75 -9.39 -5.53
N ALA A 187 -3.79 -9.93 -4.31
CA ALA A 187 -4.07 -9.15 -3.10
C ALA A 187 -3.04 -8.02 -2.92
N ALA A 188 -1.74 -8.31 -3.11
CA ALA A 188 -0.69 -7.29 -3.06
C ALA A 188 -0.87 -6.20 -4.11
N ARG A 189 -1.21 -6.57 -5.35
CA ARG A 189 -1.45 -5.62 -6.44
C ARG A 189 -2.68 -4.75 -6.19
N ALA A 190 -3.79 -5.33 -5.75
CA ALA A 190 -5.02 -4.61 -5.46
C ALA A 190 -4.83 -3.62 -4.30
N ALA A 191 -4.26 -4.07 -3.19
CA ALA A 191 -3.97 -3.20 -2.05
C ALA A 191 -2.93 -2.12 -2.41
N GLY A 192 -1.89 -2.48 -3.17
CA GLY A 192 -0.87 -1.54 -3.61
C GLY A 192 -1.42 -0.47 -4.55
N MET A 193 -2.28 -0.87 -5.50
CA MET A 193 -2.98 0.07 -6.38
C MET A 193 -3.86 1.03 -5.58
N GLY A 194 -4.65 0.52 -4.63
CA GLY A 194 -5.47 1.35 -3.76
C GLY A 194 -4.64 2.35 -2.95
N GLY A 195 -3.51 1.90 -2.39
CA GLY A 195 -2.60 2.75 -1.63
C GLY A 195 -1.93 3.84 -2.48
N VAL A 196 -1.49 3.51 -3.70
CA VAL A 196 -0.94 4.50 -4.64
C VAL A 196 -2.01 5.49 -5.09
N LEU A 197 -3.20 5.02 -5.45
CA LEU A 197 -4.31 5.91 -5.86
C LEU A 197 -4.69 6.87 -4.75
N LEU A 198 -4.84 6.39 -3.52
CA LEU A 198 -5.13 7.24 -2.38
C LEU A 198 -3.99 8.23 -2.10
N GLY A 199 -2.73 7.80 -2.19
CA GLY A 199 -1.58 8.69 -2.09
C GLY A 199 -1.55 9.78 -3.18
N LEU A 200 -1.89 9.43 -4.42
CA LEU A 200 -2.02 10.40 -5.52
C LEU A 200 -3.16 11.40 -5.27
N ILE A 201 -4.27 10.94 -4.71
CA ILE A 201 -5.36 11.83 -4.27
C ILE A 201 -4.86 12.79 -3.20
N LEU A 202 -4.10 12.31 -2.20
CA LEU A 202 -3.56 13.16 -1.13
C LEU A 202 -2.57 14.21 -1.64
N LEU A 203 -1.75 13.89 -2.65
CA LEU A 203 -0.87 14.87 -3.31
C LEU A 203 -1.67 16.05 -3.90
N VAL A 204 -2.87 15.77 -4.43
CA VAL A 204 -3.78 16.77 -4.98
C VAL A 204 -4.58 17.47 -3.87
N ALA A 205 -5.15 16.72 -2.93
CA ALA A 205 -5.93 17.20 -1.80
C ALA A 205 -5.03 17.42 -0.56
N ASN A 206 -3.94 18.15 -0.75
CA ASN A 206 -2.95 18.34 0.30
C ASN A 206 -3.38 19.41 1.33
N PRO A 207 -2.76 19.44 2.53
CA PRO A 207 -3.14 20.38 3.58
C PRO A 207 -2.90 21.85 3.23
N TRP A 208 -2.05 22.14 2.25
CA TRP A 208 -1.90 23.51 1.74
C TRP A 208 -3.20 23.98 1.07
N ARG A 209 -3.84 23.13 0.24
CA ARG A 209 -5.12 23.48 -0.40
C ARG A 209 -6.31 23.36 0.54
N MET A 210 -6.33 22.34 1.38
CA MET A 210 -7.47 22.01 2.23
C MET A 210 -7.47 22.76 3.57
N ASN A 211 -6.35 23.41 3.93
CA ASN A 211 -6.16 24.15 5.18
C ASN A 211 -6.49 23.33 6.44
N GLU A 212 -6.11 22.06 6.43
CA GLU A 212 -6.33 21.11 7.54
C GLU A 212 -5.22 21.19 8.60
N GLU A 213 -5.54 20.75 9.82
CA GLU A 213 -4.59 20.63 10.93
C GLU A 213 -3.85 19.29 10.85
N ILE A 214 -2.53 19.34 11.03
CA ILE A 214 -1.64 18.21 10.70
C ILE A 214 -0.91 17.71 11.96
N GLY A 215 -0.85 18.56 13.00
CA GLY A 215 -0.18 18.31 14.27
C GLY A 215 1.13 19.11 14.42
N PRO A 216 1.50 19.51 15.65
CA PRO A 216 2.62 20.43 15.88
C PRO A 216 4.00 19.76 15.87
N VAL A 217 4.07 18.43 16.00
CA VAL A 217 5.33 17.71 16.20
C VAL A 217 6.09 17.57 14.87
N PRO A 218 7.36 18.01 14.77
CA PRO A 218 8.16 17.85 13.57
C PRO A 218 8.34 16.38 13.20
N LEU A 219 8.20 16.03 11.91
CA LEU A 219 8.34 14.67 11.36
C LEU A 219 7.36 13.62 11.90
N TRP A 220 6.70 13.87 13.04
CA TRP A 220 5.74 12.96 13.69
C TRP A 220 4.34 13.57 13.69
N ASN A 221 3.86 13.86 12.50
CA ASN A 221 2.58 14.51 12.21
C ASN A 221 1.88 13.78 11.05
N ALA A 222 0.70 14.26 10.63
CA ALA A 222 -0.09 13.62 9.59
C ALA A 222 0.61 13.55 8.20
N LEU A 223 1.65 14.33 7.93
CA LEU A 223 2.42 14.24 6.68
C LEU A 223 3.25 12.95 6.60
N LEU A 224 3.69 12.41 7.74
CA LEU A 224 4.47 11.19 7.78
C LEU A 224 3.67 9.98 7.23
N PRO A 225 2.47 9.65 7.74
CA PRO A 225 1.65 8.60 7.16
C PRO A 225 1.04 8.98 5.80
N ALA A 226 0.87 10.28 5.47
CA ALA A 226 0.34 10.66 4.16
C ALA A 226 1.36 10.56 3.01
N TYR A 227 2.64 10.83 3.27
CA TYR A 227 3.66 10.94 2.21
C TYR A 227 4.97 10.20 2.53
N GLY A 228 5.50 10.35 3.74
CA GLY A 228 6.80 9.76 4.12
C GLY A 228 6.79 8.23 4.13
N LEU A 229 5.85 7.62 4.86
CA LEU A 229 5.69 6.17 4.92
C LEU A 229 5.25 5.56 3.58
N PRO A 230 4.30 6.16 2.83
CA PRO A 230 3.97 5.69 1.48
C PRO A 230 5.16 5.71 0.52
N ALA A 231 5.98 6.77 0.55
CA ALA A 231 7.20 6.84 -0.25
C ALA A 231 8.19 5.74 0.14
N LEU A 232 8.40 5.51 1.44
CA LEU A 232 9.29 4.45 1.93
C LEU A 232 8.81 3.05 1.50
N LEU A 233 7.52 2.76 1.66
CA LEU A 233 6.93 1.47 1.29
C LEU A 233 6.98 1.23 -0.22
N ALA A 234 6.72 2.25 -1.03
CA ALA A 234 6.86 2.18 -2.49
C ALA A 234 8.33 2.00 -2.90
N ALA A 235 9.27 2.69 -2.25
CA ALA A 235 10.70 2.52 -2.47
C ALA A 235 11.15 1.09 -2.15
N LEU A 236 10.69 0.53 -1.02
CA LEU A 236 10.98 -0.85 -0.62
C LEU A 236 10.38 -1.87 -1.59
N ALA A 237 9.18 -1.59 -2.12
CA ALA A 237 8.54 -2.39 -3.18
C ALA A 237 9.44 -2.48 -4.41
N VAL A 238 9.92 -1.34 -4.93
CA VAL A 238 10.86 -1.30 -6.07
C VAL A 238 12.25 -1.87 -5.70
N ALA A 239 12.69 -1.68 -4.46
CA ALA A 239 13.97 -2.20 -3.98
C ALA A 239 14.02 -3.73 -3.98
N ARG A 240 12.92 -4.38 -3.64
CA ARG A 240 12.92 -5.82 -3.42
C ARG A 240 12.10 -6.60 -4.42
N ALA A 241 11.30 -5.99 -5.29
CA ALA A 241 10.54 -6.72 -6.31
C ALA A 241 11.46 -7.25 -7.42
N PRO A 242 11.44 -8.56 -7.72
CA PRO A 242 12.11 -9.06 -8.91
C PRO A 242 11.39 -8.53 -10.16
N GLU A 243 12.14 -7.80 -10.99
CA GLU A 243 11.65 -7.13 -12.23
C GLU A 243 10.88 -8.07 -13.16
N THR A 244 11.14 -9.38 -13.09
CA THR A 244 10.55 -10.41 -13.95
C THR A 244 9.06 -10.68 -13.71
N ARG A 245 8.44 -10.19 -12.63
CA ARG A 245 7.02 -10.47 -12.29
C ARG A 245 6.16 -9.22 -12.09
N THR A 246 6.74 -8.04 -12.26
CA THR A 246 5.99 -6.78 -12.24
C THR A 246 5.42 -6.49 -13.62
N PRO A 247 4.16 -6.00 -13.72
CA PRO A 247 3.64 -5.56 -15.02
C PRO A 247 4.54 -4.45 -15.60
N PRO A 248 4.65 -4.36 -16.94
CA PRO A 248 5.44 -3.32 -17.57
C PRO A 248 4.99 -1.93 -17.07
N GLY A 249 5.96 -1.08 -16.71
CA GLY A 249 5.69 0.27 -16.19
C GLY A 249 5.37 0.39 -14.69
N ALA A 250 5.06 -0.70 -13.98
CA ALA A 250 4.72 -0.63 -12.56
C ALA A 250 5.87 -0.13 -11.67
N ALA A 251 7.11 -0.55 -11.98
CA ALA A 251 8.30 -0.07 -11.28
C ALA A 251 8.53 1.43 -11.50
N GLN A 252 8.28 1.92 -12.72
CA GLN A 252 8.39 3.35 -13.06
C GLN A 252 7.33 4.18 -12.34
N LEU A 253 6.08 3.71 -12.31
CA LEU A 253 4.99 4.36 -11.57
C LEU A 253 5.29 4.42 -10.07
N LEU A 254 5.73 3.31 -9.46
CA LEU A 254 6.09 3.29 -8.04
C LEU A 254 7.32 4.14 -7.74
N GLY A 255 8.32 4.16 -8.64
CA GLY A 255 9.50 5.02 -8.52
C GLY A 255 9.15 6.50 -8.61
N GLY A 256 8.30 6.88 -9.57
CA GLY A 256 7.77 8.24 -9.70
C GLY A 256 6.94 8.64 -8.49
N PHE A 257 6.02 7.79 -8.05
CA PHE A 257 5.22 8.00 -6.84
C PHE A 257 6.10 8.18 -5.60
N THR A 258 7.14 7.36 -5.45
CA THR A 258 8.13 7.48 -4.36
C THR A 258 8.79 8.85 -4.36
N LEU A 259 9.29 9.28 -5.51
CA LEU A 259 10.01 10.55 -5.65
C LEU A 259 9.09 11.73 -5.35
N VAL A 260 7.90 11.77 -5.97
CA VAL A 260 6.94 12.85 -5.80
C VAL A 260 6.42 12.91 -4.36
N SER A 261 6.11 11.76 -3.76
CA SER A 261 5.66 11.70 -2.36
C SER A 261 6.75 12.12 -1.38
N ALA A 262 7.99 11.67 -1.57
CA ALA A 262 9.12 12.11 -0.73
C ALA A 262 9.39 13.61 -0.87
N PHE A 263 9.32 14.14 -2.09
CA PHE A 263 9.48 15.57 -2.36
C PHE A 263 8.35 16.41 -1.73
N ALA A 264 7.10 15.95 -1.85
CA ALA A 264 5.95 16.59 -1.22
C ALA A 264 6.06 16.56 0.31
N TRP A 265 6.50 15.43 0.90
CA TRP A 265 6.73 15.31 2.33
C TRP A 265 7.73 16.35 2.83
N VAL A 266 8.92 16.42 2.20
CA VAL A 266 9.96 17.39 2.58
C VAL A 266 9.47 18.83 2.42
N THR A 267 8.78 19.13 1.32
CA THR A 267 8.25 20.48 1.07
C THR A 267 7.20 20.87 2.13
N LEU A 268 6.22 20.01 2.40
CA LEU A 268 5.18 20.31 3.39
C LEU A 268 5.74 20.33 4.82
N GLU A 269 6.79 19.56 5.12
CA GLU A 269 7.48 19.62 6.42
C GLU A 269 8.20 20.95 6.65
N VAL A 270 8.82 21.51 5.61
CA VAL A 270 9.38 22.88 5.69
C VAL A 270 8.27 23.86 6.01
N ARG A 271 7.17 23.85 5.24
CA ARG A 271 6.02 24.75 5.45
C ARG A 271 5.45 24.64 6.86
N ARG A 272 5.26 23.42 7.35
CA ARG A 272 4.80 23.10 8.71
C ARG A 272 5.77 23.62 9.79
N GLY A 273 7.06 23.65 9.50
CA GLY A 273 8.09 24.21 10.38
C GLY A 273 7.92 25.70 10.65
N PHE A 274 7.53 26.48 9.63
CA PHE A 274 7.23 27.91 9.77
C PHE A 274 5.80 28.15 10.29
N HIS A 275 4.87 27.29 9.91
CA HIS A 275 3.44 27.44 10.21
C HIS A 275 2.89 26.20 10.94
N PRO A 276 3.00 26.10 12.27
CA PRO A 276 2.79 24.86 13.02
C PRO A 276 1.33 24.42 13.21
N VAL A 277 0.34 25.29 12.94
CA VAL A 277 -1.09 25.00 13.18
C VAL A 277 -1.85 24.76 11.87
N LYS A 278 -2.11 25.82 11.12
CA LYS A 278 -2.72 25.79 9.78
C LYS A 278 -1.88 26.64 8.85
N PHE A 279 -1.50 26.09 7.71
CA PHE A 279 -0.61 26.76 6.79
C PHE A 279 -1.17 26.93 5.39
N GLY A 280 -2.43 26.56 5.13
CA GLY A 280 -3.02 26.73 3.80
C GLY A 280 -3.13 28.20 3.40
N ALA A 281 -3.57 29.05 4.34
CA ALA A 281 -3.79 30.48 4.12
C ALA A 281 -2.59 31.38 4.48
N ALA A 282 -1.52 30.83 5.07
CA ALA A 282 -0.39 31.62 5.53
C ALA A 282 0.48 32.11 4.36
N PRO A 283 0.93 33.38 4.34
CA PRO A 283 1.85 33.88 3.33
C PRO A 283 3.18 33.12 3.42
N VAL A 284 3.83 32.95 2.26
CA VAL A 284 5.18 32.36 2.21
C VAL A 284 6.19 33.42 2.66
N GLU A 285 6.94 33.13 3.71
CA GLU A 285 7.98 34.02 4.22
C GLU A 285 9.28 33.90 3.41
N GLU A 286 10.13 34.93 3.41
CA GLU A 286 11.43 34.86 2.73
C GLU A 286 12.33 33.76 3.29
N ALA A 287 12.37 33.62 4.62
CA ALA A 287 13.11 32.55 5.28
C ALA A 287 12.57 31.15 4.91
N GLU A 288 11.25 31.02 4.73
CA GLU A 288 10.60 29.80 4.24
C GLU A 288 11.05 29.48 2.81
N MET A 289 11.15 30.51 1.95
CA MET A 289 11.62 30.39 0.57
C MET A 289 13.04 29.80 0.47
N TYR A 290 13.97 30.26 1.31
CA TYR A 290 15.33 29.72 1.37
C TYR A 290 15.37 28.32 1.98
N ALA A 291 14.54 28.06 3.00
CA ALA A 291 14.44 26.74 3.62
C ALA A 291 13.98 25.66 2.63
N TYR A 292 13.07 25.97 1.70
CA TYR A 292 12.71 25.05 0.61
C TYR A 292 13.91 24.64 -0.23
N SER A 293 14.72 25.61 -0.67
CA SER A 293 15.93 25.36 -1.46
C SER A 293 16.90 24.43 -0.72
N GLY A 294 17.18 24.73 0.55
CA GLY A 294 18.06 23.91 1.39
C GLY A 294 17.53 22.49 1.57
N ALA A 295 16.23 22.35 1.85
CA ALA A 295 15.60 21.06 2.06
C ALA A 295 15.59 20.18 0.79
N TRP A 296 15.33 20.78 -0.38
CA TRP A 296 15.37 20.05 -1.66
C TRP A 296 16.80 19.60 -2.02
N LEU A 297 17.81 20.43 -1.75
CA LEU A 297 19.21 20.03 -1.92
C LEU A 297 19.60 18.89 -0.97
N LEU A 298 19.18 18.94 0.30
CA LEU A 298 19.41 17.85 1.26
C LEU A 298 18.72 16.55 0.82
N LEU A 299 17.47 16.63 0.35
CA LEU A 299 16.76 15.48 -0.21
C LEU A 299 17.51 14.91 -1.42
N GLY A 300 17.92 15.75 -2.36
CA GLY A 300 18.70 15.36 -3.53
C GLY A 300 20.04 14.70 -3.16
N ALA A 301 20.77 15.26 -2.20
CA ALA A 301 22.02 14.70 -1.69
C ALA A 301 21.81 13.34 -1.01
N ALA A 302 20.77 13.21 -0.19
CA ALA A 302 20.40 11.95 0.46
C ALA A 302 20.05 10.87 -0.59
N LEU A 303 19.22 11.20 -1.58
CA LEU A 303 18.89 10.31 -2.70
C LEU A 303 20.13 9.92 -3.50
N LEU A 304 21.06 10.84 -3.73
CA LEU A 304 22.31 10.55 -4.44
C LEU A 304 23.18 9.58 -3.65
N ALA A 305 23.34 9.80 -2.33
CA ALA A 305 24.07 8.90 -1.45
C ALA A 305 23.45 7.49 -1.42
N ILE A 306 22.12 7.40 -1.40
CA ILE A 306 21.37 6.13 -1.50
C ILE A 306 21.58 5.49 -2.89
N GLY A 307 21.53 6.27 -3.97
CA GLY A 307 21.73 5.80 -5.34
C GLY A 307 23.16 5.31 -5.62
N ILE A 308 24.16 5.88 -4.95
CA ILE A 308 25.55 5.41 -4.98
C ILE A 308 25.67 4.11 -4.17
N ARG A 309 25.18 4.07 -2.91
CA ARG A 309 25.25 2.87 -2.07
C ARG A 309 24.49 1.67 -2.64
N SER A 310 23.33 1.91 -3.27
CA SER A 310 22.50 0.86 -3.85
C SER A 310 22.93 0.44 -5.27
N GLY A 311 23.84 1.18 -5.91
CA GLY A 311 24.26 0.95 -7.29
C GLY A 311 23.22 1.28 -8.36
N ARG A 312 22.01 1.72 -7.98
CA ARG A 312 20.87 1.89 -8.91
C ARG A 312 20.94 3.19 -9.70
N LYS A 313 21.01 3.08 -11.03
CA LYS A 313 21.04 4.25 -11.94
C LYS A 313 19.80 5.13 -11.82
N GLU A 314 18.61 4.52 -11.68
CA GLU A 314 17.34 5.24 -11.58
C GLU A 314 17.30 6.18 -10.37
N VAL A 315 17.76 5.71 -9.21
CA VAL A 315 17.82 6.52 -7.97
C VAL A 315 18.79 7.69 -8.13
N ARG A 316 19.92 7.48 -8.80
CA ARG A 316 20.87 8.57 -9.10
C ARG A 316 20.27 9.60 -10.05
N LEU A 317 19.53 9.18 -11.08
CA LEU A 317 18.85 10.09 -12.00
C LEU A 317 17.77 10.90 -11.28
N ALA A 318 16.98 10.26 -10.41
CA ALA A 318 16.00 10.94 -9.57
C ALA A 318 16.66 11.99 -8.65
N ALA A 319 17.80 11.64 -8.02
CA ALA A 319 18.57 12.56 -7.21
C ALA A 319 19.06 13.78 -8.00
N LEU A 320 19.63 13.55 -9.18
CA LEU A 320 20.08 14.62 -10.08
C LEU A 320 18.94 15.52 -10.54
N ALA A 321 17.76 14.94 -10.80
CA ALA A 321 16.58 15.73 -11.15
C ALA A 321 16.14 16.66 -10.01
N VAL A 322 16.15 16.17 -8.76
CA VAL A 322 15.82 17.00 -7.57
C VAL A 322 16.86 18.09 -7.35
N ILE A 323 18.16 17.76 -7.46
CA ILE A 323 19.25 18.76 -7.33
C ILE A 323 19.15 19.81 -8.43
N ALA A 324 18.89 19.41 -9.68
CA ALA A 324 18.73 20.31 -10.80
C ALA A 324 17.51 21.22 -10.59
N LEU A 325 16.38 20.68 -10.13
CA LEU A 325 15.18 21.45 -9.79
C LEU A 325 15.47 22.48 -8.69
N ALA A 326 16.14 22.07 -7.61
CA ALA A 326 16.50 22.97 -6.51
C ALA A 326 17.45 24.08 -6.97
N THR A 327 18.47 23.72 -7.74
CA THR A 327 19.41 24.68 -8.32
C THR A 327 18.71 25.67 -9.25
N LEU A 328 17.82 25.18 -10.11
CA LEU A 328 17.03 26.01 -11.01
C LEU A 328 16.09 26.94 -10.23
N LYS A 329 15.45 26.45 -9.16
CA LYS A 329 14.62 27.27 -8.27
C LYS A 329 15.42 28.39 -7.62
N VAL A 330 16.58 28.07 -7.04
CA VAL A 330 17.47 29.08 -6.42
C VAL A 330 17.86 30.13 -7.46
N PHE A 331 18.13 29.68 -8.67
CA PHE A 331 18.51 30.58 -9.74
C PHE A 331 17.34 31.44 -10.25
N LEU A 332 16.16 30.88 -10.52
CA LEU A 332 15.08 31.65 -11.12
C LEU A 332 14.34 32.53 -10.11
N LEU A 333 14.15 32.03 -8.90
CA LEU A 333 13.31 32.67 -7.88
C LEU A 333 14.12 33.42 -6.84
N ASP A 334 15.27 32.86 -6.40
CA ASP A 334 16.06 33.53 -5.36
C ASP A 334 16.96 34.64 -5.96
N MET A 335 17.28 34.62 -7.28
CA MET A 335 18.04 35.69 -7.96
C MET A 335 17.28 37.03 -8.06
N GLU A 336 15.95 37.04 -7.95
CA GLU A 336 15.15 38.28 -8.05
C GLU A 336 15.50 39.27 -6.94
N ALA A 337 15.91 38.76 -5.77
CA ALA A 337 16.38 39.55 -4.63
C ALA A 337 17.80 40.12 -4.79
N LEU A 338 18.60 39.64 -5.76
CA LEU A 338 20.01 40.05 -5.90
C LEU A 338 20.17 41.17 -6.95
N VAL A 339 20.77 42.28 -6.51
CA VAL A 339 21.09 43.46 -7.34
C VAL A 339 22.57 43.45 -7.75
N GLY A 340 22.88 43.89 -8.98
CA GLY A 340 24.24 44.18 -9.43
C GLY A 340 25.14 42.95 -9.61
N LEU A 341 26.32 42.96 -8.97
CA LEU A 341 27.42 42.00 -9.14
C LEU A 341 27.04 40.56 -8.74
N TRP A 342 26.19 40.41 -7.72
CA TRP A 342 25.79 39.11 -7.21
C TRP A 342 24.98 38.29 -8.24
N ARG A 343 24.25 38.96 -9.13
CA ARG A 343 23.53 38.30 -10.23
C ARG A 343 24.49 37.64 -11.21
N VAL A 344 25.55 38.35 -11.60
CA VAL A 344 26.57 37.85 -12.54
C VAL A 344 27.37 36.70 -11.93
N LEU A 345 27.78 36.81 -10.67
CA LEU A 345 28.49 35.74 -9.96
C LEU A 345 27.65 34.47 -9.79
N SER A 346 26.34 34.60 -9.56
CA SER A 346 25.45 33.43 -9.50
C SER A 346 25.22 32.77 -10.86
N PHE A 347 25.15 33.51 -11.97
CA PHE A 347 25.13 32.92 -13.32
C PHE A 347 26.42 32.14 -13.60
N LEU A 348 27.58 32.69 -13.23
CA LEU A 348 28.87 32.02 -13.36
C LEU A 348 28.95 30.77 -12.47
N GLY A 349 28.50 30.89 -11.22
CA GLY A 349 28.42 29.79 -10.26
C GLY A 349 27.51 28.67 -10.73
N LEU A 350 26.35 28.99 -11.32
CA LEU A 350 25.46 28.02 -11.97
C LEU A 350 26.16 27.29 -13.11
N GLY A 351 26.83 28.04 -14.00
CA GLY A 351 27.60 27.45 -15.10
C GLY A 351 28.63 26.45 -14.60
N LEU A 352 29.41 26.83 -13.58
CA LEU A 352 30.39 25.94 -12.95
C LEU A 352 29.74 24.75 -12.23
N ALA A 353 28.61 24.94 -11.54
CA ALA A 353 27.88 23.87 -10.86
C ALA A 353 27.32 22.85 -11.85
N LEU A 354 26.79 23.28 -12.99
CA LEU A 354 26.31 22.40 -14.06
C LEU A 354 27.46 21.63 -14.70
N ILE A 355 28.62 22.28 -14.91
CA ILE A 355 29.84 21.63 -15.39
C ILE A 355 30.31 20.57 -14.38
N ALA A 356 30.34 20.90 -13.08
CA ALA A 356 30.73 19.99 -12.02
C ALA A 356 29.77 18.80 -11.91
N LEU A 357 28.46 19.04 -11.98
CA LEU A 357 27.44 17.99 -11.99
C LEU A 357 27.58 17.07 -13.19
N GLY A 358 27.83 17.63 -14.38
CA GLY A 358 28.12 16.87 -15.61
C GLY A 358 29.41 16.05 -15.51
N ALA A 359 30.46 16.61 -14.88
CA ALA A 359 31.73 15.92 -14.65
C ALA A 359 31.58 14.75 -13.65
N ILE A 360 30.86 14.95 -12.56
CA ILE A 360 30.51 13.91 -11.58
C ILE A 360 29.69 12.81 -12.27
N TYR A 361 28.68 13.18 -13.06
CA TYR A 361 27.87 12.21 -13.80
C TYR A 361 28.72 11.36 -14.75
N ARG A 362 29.59 11.99 -15.55
CA ARG A 362 30.50 11.28 -16.46
C ARG A 362 31.44 10.34 -15.71
N ARG A 363 32.00 10.79 -14.58
CA ARG A 363 32.99 10.02 -13.79
C ARG A 363 32.39 8.80 -13.10
N PHE A 364 31.12 8.87 -12.67
CA PHE A 364 30.50 7.81 -11.87
C PHE A 364 29.40 7.01 -12.60
N VAL A 365 28.99 7.39 -13.81
CA VAL A 365 27.84 6.75 -14.51
C VAL A 365 28.17 6.19 -15.89
N MET A 366 29.16 6.70 -16.62
CA MET A 366 29.56 6.13 -17.92
C MET A 366 30.58 5.00 -17.75
N VAL A 367 30.13 3.75 -17.87
CA VAL A 367 31.02 2.61 -18.13
C VAL A 367 31.59 2.79 -19.55
N ARG A 368 32.92 2.78 -19.68
CA ARG A 368 33.60 2.79 -20.99
C ARG A 368 33.05 1.62 -21.84
N PRO A 369 32.67 1.83 -23.11
CA PRO A 369 32.40 0.72 -24.02
C PRO A 369 33.62 -0.18 -24.04
N VAL A 370 33.43 -1.49 -23.84
CA VAL A 370 34.48 -2.47 -24.13
C VAL A 370 34.70 -2.42 -25.63
N THR A 371 35.86 -1.90 -26.06
CA THR A 371 36.31 -2.00 -27.44
C THR A 371 36.31 -3.49 -27.81
N PRO A 372 35.55 -3.94 -28.82
CA PRO A 372 35.69 -5.32 -29.29
C PRO A 372 37.15 -5.50 -29.73
N ALA A 373 37.82 -6.48 -29.12
CA ALA A 373 39.16 -6.88 -29.53
C ALA A 373 39.15 -7.16 -31.03
N GLY A 374 40.14 -6.60 -31.74
CA GLY A 374 40.21 -6.58 -33.19
C GLY A 374 39.84 -7.92 -33.83
N GLY A 375 38.83 -7.88 -34.69
CA GLY A 375 38.50 -9.00 -35.56
C GLY A 375 39.71 -9.34 -36.43
N ALA A 376 40.12 -10.61 -36.36
CA ALA A 376 41.09 -11.21 -37.25
C ALA A 376 40.68 -10.98 -38.72
N ALA A 377 41.64 -10.57 -39.54
CA ALA A 377 41.46 -10.42 -40.97
C ALA A 377 41.10 -11.77 -41.63
N PRO A 378 40.21 -11.80 -42.65
CA PRO A 378 39.90 -13.03 -43.37
C PRO A 378 41.08 -13.46 -44.27
N PRO A 379 41.34 -14.77 -44.43
CA PRO A 379 42.34 -15.27 -45.37
C PRO A 379 41.92 -15.02 -46.83
N ALA A 380 42.91 -14.71 -47.65
CA ALA A 380 42.80 -14.43 -49.09
C ALA A 380 42.54 -15.67 -49.92
#